data_AF-A0A267FNC0-F1
#
_entry.id   AF-A0A267FNC0-F1
#
_cell.length_a   1.000
_cell.length_b   1.000
_cell.length_c   1.000
_cell.angle_alpha   90.00
_cell.angle_beta   90.00
_cell.angle_gamma   90.00
#
_symmetry.space_group_name_H-M   'P 1'
#
loop_
_entity.id
_entity.type
_entity.pdbx_description
1 polymer ?
#
loop_
_entity_poly.entity_id
_entity_poly.type
_entity_poly.pdbx_seq_one_letter_code
_entity_poly.pdbx_strand_id
1 'polypeptide(L)'
;MAQLAADLQLAVHRLPCARCSGRHLWLPTDLSPQAARYCSACRVRHPAQDGDLWAESRLLGLRRVFLACQDGRVCQVNELARCQAELFAKLQPDCHRCQLRRAEAAPPYRFVYRK
;
A
#
# COMPACT_ATOMS: atom_id res chain seq x y z
N MET A 1 -8.51 25.54 20.52
CA MET A 1 -7.58 24.47 20.12
C MET A 1 -8.34 23.26 19.55
N ALA A 2 -9.16 23.46 18.51
CA ALA A 2 -10.07 22.41 18.00
C ALA A 2 -10.08 22.35 16.46
N GLN A 3 -8.93 22.51 15.82
CA GLN A 3 -8.82 22.55 14.36
C GLN A 3 -7.60 21.76 13.86
N LEU A 4 -7.55 20.47 14.18
CA LEU A 4 -6.56 19.55 13.57
C LEU A 4 -7.17 18.21 13.13
N ALA A 5 -8.47 17.99 13.38
CA ALA A 5 -9.17 16.75 13.03
C ALA A 5 -10.07 16.88 11.80
N ALA A 6 -10.30 18.10 11.29
CA ALA A 6 -11.37 18.37 10.31
C ALA A 6 -10.96 18.22 8.83
N ASP A 7 -9.66 18.21 8.49
CA ASP A 7 -9.21 18.08 7.08
C ASP A 7 -8.81 16.65 6.68
N LEU A 8 -8.88 15.67 7.59
CA LEU A 8 -8.46 14.30 7.31
C LEU A 8 -9.58 13.43 6.72
N GLN A 9 -10.26 13.92 5.68
CA GLN A 9 -11.11 13.07 4.83
C GLN A 9 -10.26 12.27 3.81
N LEU A 10 -9.13 11.71 4.24
CA LEU A 10 -8.52 10.62 3.48
C LEU A 10 -9.55 9.49 3.52
N ALA A 11 -10.20 9.21 2.39
CA ALA A 11 -11.22 8.17 2.28
C ALA A 11 -10.62 6.82 2.67
N VAL A 12 -10.72 6.48 3.95
CA VAL A 12 -10.22 5.23 4.50
C VAL A 12 -11.06 4.11 3.92
N HIS A 13 -10.46 3.32 3.04
CA HIS A 13 -11.17 2.19 2.42
C HIS A 13 -10.95 0.92 3.25
N ARG A 14 -12.03 0.20 3.56
CA ARG A 14 -11.96 -1.13 4.18
C ARG A 14 -12.28 -2.20 3.14
N LEU A 15 -11.25 -2.89 2.65
CA LEU A 15 -11.39 -3.90 1.59
C LEU A 15 -11.41 -5.31 2.16
N PRO A 16 -12.24 -6.22 1.62
CA PRO A 16 -12.33 -7.59 2.09
C PRO A 16 -11.04 -8.37 1.82
N CYS A 17 -10.74 -9.33 2.68
CA CYS A 17 -9.54 -10.15 2.63
C CYS A 17 -9.88 -11.60 2.29
N ALA A 18 -9.34 -12.11 1.19
CA ALA A 18 -9.55 -13.51 0.81
C ALA A 18 -8.90 -14.52 1.76
N ARG A 19 -7.89 -14.10 2.56
CA ARG A 19 -7.18 -15.01 3.47
C ARG A 19 -7.92 -15.26 4.78
N CYS A 20 -8.49 -14.21 5.38
CA CYS A 20 -9.11 -14.28 6.71
C CYS A 20 -10.61 -14.00 6.71
N SER A 21 -11.21 -13.76 5.55
CA SER A 21 -12.62 -13.36 5.37
C SER A 21 -13.01 -12.03 6.07
N GLY A 22 -12.06 -11.33 6.68
CA GLY A 22 -12.25 -10.02 7.29
C GLY A 22 -12.14 -8.86 6.31
N ARG A 23 -12.07 -7.62 6.82
CA ARG A 23 -11.84 -6.41 6.03
C ARG A 23 -10.68 -5.61 6.62
N HIS A 24 -9.76 -5.17 5.78
CA HIS A 24 -8.57 -4.43 6.21
C HIS A 24 -8.56 -3.01 5.71
N LEU A 25 -7.94 -2.13 6.49
CA LEU A 25 -7.74 -0.74 6.16
C LEU A 25 -6.73 -0.55 5.03
N TRP A 26 -7.12 0.32 4.10
CA TRP A 26 -6.33 0.90 3.04
C TRP A 26 -6.38 2.40 3.26
N LEU A 27 -5.25 2.96 3.68
CA LEU A 27 -5.12 4.37 4.01
C LEU A 27 -4.49 5.08 2.82
N PRO A 28 -5.21 5.97 2.12
CA PRO A 28 -4.65 6.71 1.00
C PRO A 28 -3.42 7.52 1.44
N THR A 29 -2.49 7.71 0.53
CA THR A 29 -1.30 8.56 0.72
C THR A 29 -1.24 9.63 -0.35
N ASP A 30 -0.42 10.65 -0.12
CA ASP A 30 -0.18 11.72 -1.11
C ASP A 30 0.82 11.31 -2.20
N LEU A 31 1.28 10.06 -2.20
CA LEU A 31 2.22 9.56 -3.20
C LEU A 31 1.53 9.36 -4.55
N SER A 32 2.10 9.96 -5.59
CA SER A 32 1.74 9.68 -6.98
C SER A 32 2.24 8.28 -7.39
N PRO A 33 1.44 7.47 -8.11
CA PRO A 33 1.90 6.20 -8.69
C PRO A 33 3.15 6.33 -9.56
N GLN A 34 3.35 7.47 -10.23
CA GLN A 34 4.50 7.70 -11.11
C GLN A 34 5.83 7.83 -10.34
N ALA A 35 5.75 8.20 -9.06
CA ALA A 35 6.89 8.38 -8.18
C ALA A 35 6.59 7.77 -6.80
N ALA A 36 6.17 6.50 -6.78
CA ALA A 36 5.66 5.85 -5.58
C ALA A 36 6.73 5.10 -4.78
N ARG A 37 7.59 4.32 -5.45
CA ARG A 37 8.47 3.34 -4.79
C ARG A 37 9.85 3.92 -4.55
N TYR A 38 10.19 4.20 -3.30
CA TYR A 38 11.56 4.62 -2.97
C TYR A 38 12.58 3.50 -3.20
N CYS A 39 13.71 3.83 -3.82
CA CYS A 39 14.86 2.92 -3.96
C CYS A 39 16.11 3.56 -3.37
N SER A 40 16.70 2.89 -2.38
CA SER A 40 17.93 3.34 -1.72
C SER A 40 19.16 3.31 -2.64
N ALA A 41 19.23 2.31 -3.53
CA ALA A 41 20.33 2.16 -4.49
C ALA A 41 20.31 3.27 -5.57
N CYS A 42 19.14 3.58 -6.12
CA CYS A 42 19.00 4.62 -7.13
C CYS A 42 18.81 6.03 -6.54
N ARG A 43 18.48 6.12 -5.25
CA ARG A 43 18.15 7.38 -4.52
C ARG A 43 17.02 8.18 -5.18
N VAL A 44 16.10 7.50 -5.85
CA VAL A 44 14.94 8.08 -6.54
C VAL A 44 13.68 7.27 -6.23
N ARG A 45 12.51 7.84 -6.56
CA ARG A 45 11.23 7.11 -6.52
C ARG A 45 10.88 6.59 -7.90
N HIS A 46 10.65 5.29 -8.00
CA HIS A 46 10.22 4.61 -9.22
C HIS A 46 8.69 4.54 -9.32
N PRO A 47 8.15 4.41 -10.53
CA PRO A 47 6.72 4.20 -10.72
C PRO A 47 6.26 2.86 -10.14
N ALA A 48 5.05 2.84 -9.60
CA ALA A 48 4.28 1.64 -9.26
C ALA A 48 3.16 1.44 -10.28
N GLN A 49 2.81 0.19 -10.54
CA GLN A 49 1.66 -0.20 -11.34
C GLN A 49 0.56 -0.77 -10.44
N ASP A 50 -0.68 -0.74 -10.90
CA ASP A 50 -1.79 -1.31 -10.16
C ASP A 50 -1.56 -2.80 -9.83
N GLY A 51 -1.83 -3.16 -8.59
CA GLY A 51 -1.54 -4.49 -8.03
C GLY A 51 -0.12 -4.67 -7.50
N ASP A 52 0.77 -3.69 -7.63
CA ASP A 52 2.11 -3.74 -7.02
C ASP A 52 2.01 -3.52 -5.50
N LEU A 53 2.70 -4.38 -4.74
CA LEU A 53 2.88 -4.31 -3.29
C LEU A 53 4.37 -4.17 -2.97
N TRP A 54 4.73 -3.24 -2.09
CA TRP A 54 6.12 -3.06 -1.67
C TRP A 54 6.25 -2.61 -0.21
N ALA A 55 7.47 -2.63 0.29
CA ALA A 55 7.82 -2.10 1.60
C ALA A 55 8.73 -0.89 1.45
N GLU A 56 8.54 0.12 2.31
CA GLU A 56 9.50 1.19 2.53
C GLU A 56 9.98 1.14 3.97
N SER A 57 11.25 1.44 4.20
CA SER A 57 11.72 1.70 5.56
C SER A 57 11.42 3.15 5.96
N ARG A 58 11.09 3.32 7.23
CA ARG A 58 10.82 4.61 7.89
C ARG A 58 11.59 4.64 9.20
N LEU A 59 11.77 5.85 9.75
CA LEU A 59 12.49 6.07 11.01
C LEU A 59 13.89 5.44 10.97
N LEU A 60 14.66 5.74 9.91
CA LEU A 60 16.04 5.23 9.73
C LEU A 60 16.15 3.69 9.76
N GLY A 61 15.13 2.98 9.27
CA GLY A 61 15.14 1.51 9.22
C GLY A 61 14.41 0.82 10.37
N LEU A 62 14.01 1.55 11.42
CA LEU A 62 13.34 0.97 12.59
C LEU A 62 11.94 0.46 12.31
N ARG A 63 11.27 0.99 11.27
CA ARG A 63 9.90 0.61 10.93
C ARG A 63 9.76 0.34 9.45
N ARG A 64 9.10 -0.78 9.11
CA ARG A 64 8.63 -1.04 7.75
C ARG A 64 7.21 -0.52 7.60
N VAL A 65 6.95 0.18 6.50
CA VAL A 65 5.61 0.57 6.06
C VAL A 65 5.33 -0.15 4.76
N PHE A 66 4.17 -0.78 4.68
CA PHE A 66 3.74 -1.55 3.52
C PHE A 66 2.76 -0.72 2.69
N LEU A 67 3.01 -0.69 1.39
CA LEU A 67 2.30 0.14 0.43
C LEU A 67 1.79 -0.72 -0.72
N ALA A 68 0.69 -0.28 -1.31
CA ALA A 68 0.06 -0.89 -2.47
C ALA A 68 -0.37 0.19 -3.46
N CYS A 69 -0.28 -0.11 -4.76
CA CYS A 69 -0.92 0.70 -5.79
C CYS A 69 -2.19 -0.02 -6.26
N GLN A 70 -3.32 0.68 -6.19
CA GLN A 70 -4.63 0.13 -6.56
C GLN A 70 -5.47 1.24 -7.17
N ASP A 71 -6.01 0.99 -8.36
CA ASP A 71 -6.84 1.94 -9.12
C ASP A 71 -6.18 3.33 -9.25
N GLY A 72 -4.88 3.33 -9.56
CA GLY A 72 -4.09 4.56 -9.70
C GLY A 72 -3.85 5.33 -8.39
N ARG A 73 -4.07 4.71 -7.22
CA ARG A 73 -3.84 5.33 -5.91
C ARG A 73 -2.85 4.51 -5.09
N VAL A 74 -1.95 5.21 -4.40
CA VAL A 74 -1.01 4.60 -3.47
C VAL A 74 -1.59 4.63 -2.05
N CYS A 75 -1.73 3.46 -1.44
CA CYS A 75 -2.31 3.29 -0.13
C CYS A 75 -1.34 2.56 0.82
N GLN A 76 -1.33 2.94 2.10
CA GLN A 76 -0.73 2.13 3.15
C GLN A 76 -1.67 0.96 3.50
N VAL A 77 -1.08 -0.23 3.57
CA VAL A 77 -1.77 -1.50 3.80
C VAL A 77 -1.18 -2.26 4.98
N ASN A 78 -0.72 -1.54 6.01
CA ASN A 78 -0.06 -2.13 7.19
C ASN A 78 -0.95 -3.15 7.94
N GLU A 79 -2.27 -2.95 7.98
CA GLU A 79 -3.19 -3.90 8.60
C GLU A 79 -3.28 -5.21 7.79
N LEU A 80 -3.40 -5.09 6.46
CA LEU A 80 -3.34 -6.23 5.55
C LEU A 80 -2.01 -6.98 5.69
N ALA A 81 -0.91 -6.24 5.80
CA ALA A 81 0.43 -6.81 5.97
C ALA A 81 0.57 -7.62 7.26
N ARG A 82 -0.06 -7.18 8.37
CA ARG A 82 -0.11 -7.95 9.62
C ARG A 82 -0.95 -9.22 9.45
N CYS A 83 -2.10 -9.14 8.78
CA CYS A 83 -2.95 -10.30 8.52
C CYS A 83 -2.25 -11.34 7.62
N GLN A 84 -1.48 -10.88 6.63
CA GLN A 84 -0.76 -11.72 5.69
C GLN A 84 0.75 -11.72 5.95
N ALA A 85 1.17 -11.77 7.22
CA ALA A 85 2.56 -11.55 7.63
C ALA A 85 3.59 -12.38 6.84
N GLU A 86 3.31 -13.65 6.55
CA GLU A 86 4.18 -14.53 5.77
C GLU A 86 4.44 -14.05 4.34
N LEU A 87 3.43 -13.42 3.71
CA LEU A 87 3.57 -12.87 2.36
C LEU A 87 4.43 -11.61 2.39
N PHE A 88 4.13 -10.71 3.33
CA PHE A 88 4.78 -9.40 3.43
C PHE A 88 6.20 -9.47 4.03
N ALA A 89 6.52 -10.51 4.80
CA ALA A 89 7.87 -10.76 5.30
C ALA A 89 8.91 -10.93 4.19
N LYS A 90 8.47 -11.39 3.00
CA LYS A 90 9.33 -11.59 1.83
C LYS A 90 9.67 -10.29 1.10
N LEU A 91 8.94 -9.20 1.38
CA LEU A 91 9.22 -7.90 0.77
C LEU A 91 10.43 -7.26 1.45
N GLN A 92 11.50 -7.06 0.68
CA GLN A 92 12.61 -6.24 1.14
C GLN A 92 12.30 -4.75 0.91
N PRO A 93 12.55 -3.89 1.91
CA PRO A 93 12.31 -2.46 1.77
C PRO A 93 13.34 -1.78 0.85
N ASP A 94 12.93 -0.68 0.23
CA ASP A 94 13.79 0.31 -0.44
C ASP A 94 14.71 -0.26 -1.54
N CYS A 95 14.27 -1.31 -2.23
CA CYS A 95 15.05 -1.98 -3.26
C CYS A 95 14.45 -1.77 -4.67
N HIS A 96 15.31 -1.83 -5.69
CA HIS A 96 14.96 -1.50 -7.07
C HIS A 96 13.83 -2.39 -7.65
N ARG A 97 13.80 -3.69 -7.30
CA ARG A 97 12.83 -4.68 -7.82
C ARG A 97 11.96 -5.36 -6.74
N CYS A 98 11.82 -4.77 -5.56
CA CYS A 98 11.12 -5.40 -4.43
C CYS A 98 9.62 -5.15 -4.45
N GLN A 99 9.00 -5.47 -5.58
CA GLN A 99 7.56 -5.46 -5.71
C GLN A 99 7.04 -6.87 -5.86
N LEU A 100 6.07 -7.23 -5.04
CA LEU A 100 5.22 -8.37 -5.32
C LEU A 100 4.07 -7.88 -6.18
N ARG A 101 3.96 -8.43 -7.38
CA ARG A 101 2.77 -8.28 -8.21
C ARG A 101 1.87 -9.46 -7.96
N ARG A 102 0.60 -9.21 -7.64
CA ARG A 102 -0.39 -10.28 -7.61
C ARG A 102 -0.65 -10.73 -9.04
N ALA A 103 -0.40 -12.00 -9.35
CA ALA A 103 -0.86 -12.62 -10.59
C ALA A 103 -2.40 -12.67 -10.56
N GLU A 104 -3.05 -12.17 -11.60
CA GLU A 104 -4.51 -12.00 -11.66
C GLU A 104 -5.26 -13.34 -11.71
N ALA A 105 -6.24 -13.50 -10.81
CA ALA A 105 -7.56 -14.05 -11.12
C ALA A 105 -8.51 -13.72 -9.95
N ALA A 106 -9.40 -12.76 -10.16
CA ALA A 106 -10.39 -12.17 -9.24
C ALA A 106 -9.84 -11.23 -8.12
N PRO A 107 -10.21 -9.94 -8.13
CA PRO A 107 -10.03 -9.09 -6.96
C PRO A 107 -11.05 -9.51 -5.89
N PRO A 108 -10.71 -9.64 -4.60
CA PRO A 108 -11.73 -9.48 -3.57
C PRO A 108 -12.22 -8.03 -3.53
N TYR A 109 -11.44 -7.10 -4.09
CA TYR A 109 -11.67 -5.66 -4.01
C TYR A 109 -12.07 -5.11 -5.37
N ARG A 110 -13.25 -5.52 -5.85
CA ARG A 110 -13.87 -4.87 -7.02
C ARG A 110 -14.54 -3.59 -6.53
N PHE A 111 -13.95 -2.44 -6.83
CA PHE A 111 -14.62 -1.15 -6.63
C PHE A 111 -15.72 -1.02 -7.67
N VAL A 112 -16.98 -1.10 -7.24
CA VAL A 112 -18.11 -0.69 -8.07
C VAL A 112 -18.24 0.82 -7.89
N TYR A 113 -17.69 1.60 -8.82
CA TYR A 113 -18.05 3.00 -8.94
C TYR A 113 -19.49 3.08 -9.43
N ARG A 114 -20.44 3.43 -8.56
CA ARG A 114 -21.76 3.91 -9.03
C ARG A 114 -21.56 5.33 -9.56
N LYS A 115 -22.03 5.54 -10.79
CA LYS A 115 -22.11 6.84 -11.47
C LYS A 115 -22.91 7.86 -10.67
#